data_AF-A0A174NIV7-F1
#
_entry.id   AF-A0A174NIV7-F1
#
_cell.length_a   1.000
_cell.length_b   1.000
_cell.length_c   1.000
_cell.angle_alpha   90.00
_cell.angle_beta   90.00
_cell.angle_gamma   90.00
#
_symmetry.space_group_name_H-M   'P 1'
#
loop_
_entity.id
_entity.type
_entity.pdbx_description
1 polymer ?
#
loop_
_entity_poly.entity_id
_entity_poly.type
_entity_poly.pdbx_seq_one_letter_code
_entity_poly.pdbx_strand_id
1 'polypeptide(L)' 'MDTIVIKKSELIEQIREDFKLWEEMSPDIDEGYFDEEDVQSYLNFLIERYHDEWIVIDDIQEGGDV' A
#
# COMPACT_ATOMS: atom_id res chain seq x y z
N MET A 1 22.63 -8.31 -2.91
CA MET A 1 21.16 -8.25 -3.04
C MET A 1 20.83 -6.79 -3.20
N ASP A 2 20.29 -6.43 -4.35
CA ASP A 2 19.88 -5.07 -4.66
C ASP A 2 18.61 -4.80 -3.86
N THR A 3 18.73 -4.01 -2.79
CA THR A 3 17.58 -3.62 -1.98
C THR A 3 16.70 -2.70 -2.80
N ILE A 4 15.41 -3.05 -2.91
CA ILE A 4 14.45 -2.30 -3.73
C ILE A 4 13.94 -1.14 -2.89
N VAL A 5 14.14 0.09 -3.37
CA VAL A 5 13.62 1.28 -2.70
C VAL A 5 12.20 1.53 -3.18
N ILE A 6 11.24 1.57 -2.25
CA ILE A 6 9.83 1.78 -2.55
C ILE A 6 9.29 2.92 -1.70
N LYS A 7 8.53 3.83 -2.29
CA LYS A 7 7.87 4.90 -1.54
C LYS A 7 6.58 4.39 -0.91
N LYS A 8 6.33 4.79 0.33
CA LYS A 8 5.11 4.44 1.06
C LYS A 8 3.87 5.02 0.39
N SER A 9 3.95 6.23 -0.18
CA SER A 9 2.89 6.83 -1.00
C SER A 9 2.55 5.96 -2.22
N GLU A 10 3.57 5.55 -3.00
CA GLU A 10 3.38 4.66 -4.15
C GLU A 10 2.82 3.29 -3.77
N LEU A 11 3.20 2.72 -2.62
CA LEU A 11 2.61 1.48 -2.13
C LEU A 11 1.15 1.66 -1.79
N ILE A 12 0.79 2.74 -1.08
CA ILE A 12 -0.60 3.02 -0.72
C ILE A 12 -1.46 3.19 -1.98
N GLU A 13 -0.98 3.92 -2.98
CA GLU A 13 -1.69 4.09 -4.25
C GLU A 13 -1.86 2.77 -4.98
N GLN A 14 -0.78 1.97 -5.10
CA GLN A 14 -0.86 0.64 -5.72
C GLN A 14 -1.86 -0.27 -5.00
N ILE A 15 -1.82 -0.33 -3.67
CA ILE A 15 -2.75 -1.16 -2.89
C ILE A 15 -4.20 -0.73 -3.13
N ARG A 16 -4.46 0.58 -3.18
CA ARG A 16 -5.80 1.11 -3.48
C ARG A 16 -6.27 0.73 -4.88
N GLU A 17 -5.39 0.79 -5.88
CA GLU A 17 -5.72 0.35 -7.23
C GLU A 17 -5.94 -1.16 -7.32
N ASP A 18 -5.11 -1.97 -6.65
CA ASP A 18 -5.28 -3.43 -6.56
C ASP A 18 -6.61 -3.79 -5.90
N PHE A 19 -6.98 -3.11 -4.81
CA PHE A 19 -8.24 -3.33 -4.12
C PHE A 19 -9.44 -3.00 -5.00
N LYS A 20 -9.43 -1.86 -5.68
CA LYS A 20 -10.46 -1.52 -6.68
C LYS A 20 -10.55 -2.55 -7.79
N LEU A 21 -9.39 -2.99 -8.30
CA LEU A 21 -9.35 -4.02 -9.33
C LEU A 21 -9.95 -5.33 -8.82
N TRP A 22 -9.72 -5.69 -7.55
CA TRP A 22 -10.32 -6.88 -6.95
C TRP A 22 -11.83 -6.75 -6.78
N GLU A 23 -12.33 -5.59 -6.39
CA GLU A 23 -13.77 -5.27 -6.35
C GLU A 23 -14.40 -5.40 -7.74
N GLU A 24 -13.74 -4.90 -8.79
CA GLU A 24 -14.28 -4.99 -10.16
C GLU A 24 -14.15 -6.40 -10.78
N MET A 25 -13.07 -7.12 -10.47
CA MET A 25 -12.80 -8.45 -11.04
C MET A 25 -13.55 -9.56 -10.32
N SER A 26 -13.90 -9.37 -9.05
CA SER A 26 -14.56 -10.38 -8.23
C SER A 26 -16.02 -10.01 -7.99
N PRO A 27 -16.98 -10.75 -8.58
CA PRO A 27 -18.40 -10.50 -8.34
C PRO A 27 -18.83 -10.79 -6.89
N ASP A 28 -17.96 -11.42 -6.09
CA ASP A 28 -18.17 -11.69 -4.66
C ASP A 28 -17.72 -10.53 -3.75
N ILE A 29 -17.03 -9.52 -4.29
CA ILE A 29 -16.54 -8.37 -3.52
C ILE A 29 -17.35 -7.15 -3.95
N ASP A 30 -18.08 -6.57 -3.00
CA ASP A 30 -18.86 -5.35 -3.22
C ASP A 30 -17.95 -4.12 -3.36
N GLU A 31 -18.42 -3.10 -4.07
CA GLU A 31 -17.75 -1.79 -4.14
C GLU A 31 -17.73 -1.11 -2.76
N GLY A 32 -16.55 -0.67 -2.33
CA GLY A 32 -16.32 -0.12 -0.99
C GLY A 32 -16.13 -1.20 0.08
N TYR A 33 -15.72 -2.42 -0.30
CA TYR A 33 -15.41 -3.50 0.64
C TYR A 33 -14.13 -3.23 1.42
N PHE A 34 -13.15 -2.56 0.81
CA PHE A 34 -11.88 -2.23 1.45
C PHE A 34 -11.83 -0.78 1.91
N ASP A 35 -11.63 -0.57 3.21
CA ASP A 35 -11.49 0.75 3.82
C ASP A 35 -10.01 1.17 3.94
N GLU A 36 -9.78 2.41 4.38
CA GLU A 36 -8.41 2.90 4.61
C GLU A 36 -7.65 2.07 5.66
N GLU A 37 -8.35 1.48 6.62
CA GLU A 37 -7.75 0.58 7.60
C GLU A 37 -7.20 -0.70 6.94
N ASP A 38 -7.92 -1.27 5.98
CA ASP A 38 -7.47 -2.44 5.23
C ASP A 38 -6.24 -2.12 4.39
N VAL A 39 -6.23 -0.95 3.74
CA VAL A 39 -5.08 -0.47 2.95
C VAL A 39 -3.85 -0.33 3.84
N GLN A 40 -3.99 0.27 5.02
CA GLN A 40 -2.89 0.42 5.98
C GLN A 40 -2.42 -0.92 6.56
N SER A 41 -3.35 -1.83 6.85
CA SER A 41 -3.03 -3.16 7.37
C SER A 41 -2.28 -4.00 6.34
N TYR A 42 -2.73 -3.98 5.09
CA TYR A 42 -2.07 -4.67 3.97
C TYR A 42 -0.72 -4.06 3.62
N LEU A 43 -0.60 -2.73 3.69
CA LEU A 43 0.68 -2.03 3.56
C LEU A 43 1.68 -2.55 4.59
N ASN A 44 1.33 -2.55 5.89
CA ASN A 44 2.22 -3.04 6.93
C ASN A 44 2.61 -4.50 6.70
N PHE A 45 1.66 -5.35 6.30
CA PHE A 45 1.94 -6.74 5.95
C PHE A 45 2.98 -6.87 4.82
N LEU A 46 2.88 -6.07 3.75
CA LEU A 46 3.86 -6.07 2.66
C LEU A 46 5.23 -5.60 3.13
N ILE A 47 5.27 -4.54 3.94
CA ILE A 47 6.51 -4.01 4.51
C ILE A 47 7.19 -5.08 5.37
N GLU A 48 6.46 -5.75 6.25
CA GLU A 48 7.01 -6.81 7.10
C GLU A 48 7.42 -8.04 6.28
N ARG A 49 6.63 -8.42 5.28
CA ARG A 49 6.92 -9.58 4.43
C ARG A 49 8.18 -9.39 3.59
N TYR A 50 8.40 -8.19 3.07
CA TYR A 50 9.53 -7.86 2.21
C TYR A 50 10.58 -7.01 2.93
N HIS A 51 10.58 -6.94 4.27
CA HIS A 51 11.48 -6.06 5.04
C HIS A 51 12.98 -6.30 4.77
N ASP A 52 13.36 -7.52 4.37
CA ASP A 52 14.74 -7.89 4.07
C ASP A 52 15.16 -7.39 2.67
N GLU A 53 14.19 -7.21 1.77
CA GLU A 53 14.41 -6.87 0.36
C GLU A 53 14.01 -5.42 0.03
N TRP A 54 13.06 -4.83 0.75
CA TRP A 54 12.46 -3.53 0.46
C TRP A 54 12.88 -2.49 1.49
N ILE A 55 13.41 -1.36 1.01
CA ILE A 55 13.56 -0.14 1.82
C ILE A 55 12.35 0.75 1.56
N VAL A 56 11.44 0.78 2.52
CA VAL A 56 10.21 1.56 2.44
C VAL A 56 10.49 2.97 2.94
N ILE A 57 10.40 3.95 2.04
CA ILE A 57 10.60 5.36 2.36
C ILE A 57 9.24 5.98 2.68
N ASP A 58 9.10 6.46 3.92
CA ASP A 58 7.97 7.28 4.33
C ASP A 58 8.10 8.69 3.71
N ASP A 59 7.55 8.83 2.50
CA ASP A 59 7.51 10.09 1.73
C ASP A 59 6.20 10.86 1.98
N ILE A 60 5.29 10.27 2.75
CA ILE A 60 4.16 10.95 3.39
C ILE A 60 4.68 11.78 4.56
N GLN A 61 5.61 12.69 4.28
CA GLN A 61 5.91 13.79 5.18
C GLN A 61 4.63 14.63 5.26
N GLU A 62 3.98 14.60 6.43
CA GLU A 62 3.11 15.69 6.87
C GLU A 62 3.88 16.98 6.57
N GLY A 63 3.36 17.76 5.62
CA GLY A 63 4.04 18.94 5.09
C GLY A 63 4.52 19.80 6.24
N GLY A 64 5.81 19.71 6.54
CA GLY A 64 6.50 20.66 7.38
C GLY A 64 6.57 21.96 6.60
N ASP A 65 5.49 22.73 6.65
CA ASP A 65 5.50 24.14 6.30
C ASP A 65 6.54 24.81 7.22
N VAL A 66 7.61 25.28 6.59
CA VAL A 66 8.80 25.91 7.19
C VAL A 66 8.50 27.26 7.84
#